data_AF-A0AAD1YIC0-F1
#
_entry.id   AF-A0AAD1YIC0-F1
#
_cell.length_a   1.000
_cell.length_b   1.000
_cell.length_c   1.000
_cell.angle_alpha   90.00
_cell.angle_beta   90.00
_cell.angle_gamma   90.00
#
_symmetry.space_group_name_H-M   'P 1'
#
loop_
_entity.id
_entity.type
_entity.pdbx_description
1 polymer ?
#
loop_
_entity_poly.entity_id
_entity_poly.type
_entity_poly.pdbx_seq_one_letter_code
_entity_poly.pdbx_strand_id
1 'polypeptide(L)'
;MNSIITYLLIYNQYLIKIICELFLFISKYIPLKQMIFDDSNSLEYQKFKVDKLPTILKFEKVDYKALLYYYKQRYNKTIKPVQRRNGKSISKSTICPRCGDPHDYIYDNNVNKGQFQCKVCGLTFNENNNTTKPLVFKCPYCGHTLTIQKERKHFRIHKCHNPKCSYYTNNLRKLPKDLDDKEKYKYKLHYILFSACVARRHISYAQI
;
A
#
# COMPACT_ATOMS: atom_id res chain seq x y z
N MET A 1 45.36 -51.01 -18.59
CA MET A 1 43.94 -50.56 -18.47
C MET A 1 43.34 -50.88 -17.10
N ASN A 2 43.42 -52.12 -16.62
CA ASN A 2 42.80 -52.54 -15.33
C ASN A 2 43.28 -51.73 -14.11
N SER A 3 44.58 -51.39 -14.03
CA SER A 3 45.13 -50.60 -12.90
C SER A 3 44.54 -49.18 -12.81
N ILE A 4 44.31 -48.51 -13.95
CA ILE A 4 43.73 -47.16 -13.98
C ILE A 4 42.26 -47.21 -13.57
N ILE A 5 41.51 -48.21 -14.06
CA ILE A 5 40.09 -48.38 -13.71
C ILE A 5 39.94 -48.65 -12.21
N THR A 6 40.76 -49.54 -11.64
CA THR A 6 40.74 -49.83 -10.20
C THR A 6 41.09 -48.60 -9.36
N TYR A 7 42.10 -47.82 -9.77
CA TYR A 7 42.46 -46.58 -9.10
C TYR A 7 41.31 -45.55 -9.10
N LEU A 8 40.67 -45.34 -10.25
CA LEU A 8 39.54 -44.41 -10.38
C LEU A 8 38.33 -44.86 -9.56
N LEU A 9 38.09 -46.17 -9.44
CA LEU A 9 37.02 -46.71 -8.58
C LEU A 9 37.29 -46.42 -7.09
N ILE A 10 38.51 -46.67 -6.62
CA ILE A 10 38.91 -46.37 -5.23
C ILE A 10 38.82 -44.87 -4.97
N TYR A 11 39.28 -44.04 -5.90
CA TYR A 11 39.21 -42.59 -5.76
C TYR A 11 37.77 -42.07 -5.71
N ASN A 12 36.87 -42.61 -6.54
CA ASN A 12 35.43 -42.27 -6.46
C ASN A 12 34.82 -42.67 -5.11
N GLN A 13 35.15 -43.86 -4.58
CA GLN A 13 34.67 -44.28 -3.25
C GLN A 13 35.16 -43.35 -2.14
N TYR A 14 36.41 -42.89 -2.23
CA TYR A 14 36.97 -41.90 -1.31
C TYR A 14 36.24 -40.55 -1.39
N LEU A 15 35.98 -40.04 -2.60
CA LEU A 15 35.22 -38.81 -2.78
C LEU A 15 33.78 -38.92 -2.27
N ILE A 16 33.11 -40.04 -2.49
CA ILE A 16 31.77 -40.31 -1.95
C ILE A 16 31.78 -40.25 -0.43
N LYS A 17 32.81 -40.83 0.22
CA LYS A 17 32.96 -40.77 1.68
C LYS A 17 33.08 -39.33 2.18
N ILE A 18 33.91 -38.51 1.53
CA ILE A 18 34.04 -37.08 1.86
C ILE A 18 32.69 -36.36 1.71
N ILE A 19 31.97 -36.60 0.62
CA ILE A 19 30.65 -36.00 0.38
C ILE A 19 29.67 -36.38 1.49
N CYS A 20 29.66 -37.64 1.92
CA CYS A 20 28.82 -38.10 3.04
C CYS A 20 29.18 -37.40 4.36
N GLU A 21 30.48 -37.27 4.68
CA GLU A 21 30.93 -36.57 5.89
C GLU A 21 30.53 -35.08 5.88
N LEU A 22 30.70 -34.41 4.74
CA LEU A 22 30.27 -33.03 4.54
C LEU A 22 28.75 -32.90 4.66
N PHE A 23 27.99 -33.85 4.10
CA PHE A 23 26.54 -33.83 4.20
C PHE A 23 26.06 -34.01 5.65
N LEU A 24 26.68 -34.91 6.40
CA LEU A 24 26.41 -35.09 7.82
C LEU A 24 26.76 -33.82 8.62
N PHE A 25 27.91 -33.20 8.33
CA PHE A 25 28.28 -31.92 8.94
C PHE A 25 27.24 -30.83 8.68
N ILE A 26 26.83 -30.65 7.41
CA ILE A 26 25.82 -29.68 7.03
C ILE A 26 24.50 -29.98 7.76
N SER A 27 24.03 -31.22 7.75
CA SER A 27 22.75 -31.59 8.40
C SER A 27 22.76 -31.38 9.92
N LYS A 28 23.92 -31.56 10.57
CA LYS A 28 24.07 -31.46 12.03
C LYS A 28 24.27 -30.02 12.51
N TYR A 29 25.00 -29.22 11.75
CA TYR A 29 25.47 -27.91 12.20
C TYR A 29 24.86 -26.74 11.42
N ILE A 30 24.34 -26.97 10.21
CA ILE A 30 23.65 -25.94 9.43
C ILE A 30 22.14 -26.19 9.53
N PRO A 31 21.37 -25.30 10.16
CA PRO A 31 19.93 -25.44 10.27
C PRO A 31 19.25 -25.30 8.89
N LEU A 32 19.07 -26.43 8.19
CA LEU A 32 18.45 -26.50 6.85
C LEU A 32 17.01 -25.95 6.80
N LYS A 33 16.35 -25.83 7.96
CA LYS A 33 15.03 -25.17 8.10
C LYS A 33 15.05 -23.66 7.81
N GLN A 34 16.22 -23.01 7.78
CA GLN A 34 16.35 -21.59 7.42
C GLN A 34 16.14 -21.31 5.92
N MET A 35 15.90 -22.35 5.10
CA MET A 35 15.49 -22.20 3.70
C MET A 35 14.04 -21.73 3.53
N ILE A 36 13.25 -21.66 4.60
CA ILE A 36 12.06 -20.82 4.60
C ILE A 36 12.59 -19.40 4.55
N PHE A 37 12.34 -18.69 3.43
CA PHE A 37 12.65 -17.30 3.12
C PHE A 37 12.31 -16.36 4.30
N ASP A 38 13.12 -16.40 5.35
CA ASP A 38 13.01 -15.53 6.49
C ASP A 38 14.02 -14.44 6.20
N ASP A 39 13.51 -13.33 5.64
CA ASP A 39 14.32 -12.12 5.46
C ASP A 39 15.11 -11.92 6.76
N SER A 40 16.44 -12.00 6.65
CA SER A 40 17.40 -11.94 7.74
C SER A 40 16.85 -11.19 8.96
N ASN A 41 16.73 -11.86 10.10
CA ASN A 41 16.36 -11.22 11.37
C ASN A 41 17.39 -10.16 11.82
N SER A 42 18.54 -10.07 11.12
CA SER A 42 19.49 -8.98 11.28
C SER A 42 18.85 -7.64 10.92
N LEU A 43 18.85 -6.74 11.90
CA LEU A 43 18.32 -5.39 11.75
C LEU A 43 19.03 -4.59 10.64
N GLU A 44 20.31 -4.87 10.36
CA GLU A 44 21.10 -4.17 9.34
C GLU A 44 20.59 -4.41 7.91
N TYR A 45 20.08 -5.62 7.66
CA TYR A 45 19.60 -6.06 6.35
C TYR A 45 18.08 -5.90 6.20
N GLN A 46 17.37 -5.53 7.26
CA GLN A 46 15.93 -5.29 7.26
C GLN A 46 15.48 -4.24 6.23
N LYS A 47 16.39 -3.34 5.82
CA LYS A 47 16.14 -2.35 4.75
C LYS A 47 15.84 -2.97 3.39
N PHE A 48 16.35 -4.17 3.13
CA PHE A 48 16.18 -4.90 1.86
C PHE A 48 14.97 -5.84 1.85
N LYS A 49 14.29 -5.98 3.00
CA LYS A 49 13.10 -6.82 3.13
C LYS A 49 12.03 -6.40 2.12
N VAL A 50 11.52 -7.39 1.39
CA VAL A 50 10.38 -7.20 0.48
C VAL A 50 9.13 -7.00 1.32
N ASP A 51 8.48 -5.85 1.15
CA ASP A 51 7.24 -5.57 1.86
C ASP A 51 6.04 -6.22 1.17
N LYS A 52 5.00 -6.52 1.95
CA LYS A 52 3.67 -6.89 1.41
C LYS A 52 3.16 -5.79 0.48
N LEU A 53 2.46 -6.19 -0.58
CA LEU A 53 1.85 -5.22 -1.51
C LEU A 53 0.81 -4.33 -0.80
N PRO A 54 0.68 -3.05 -1.20
CA PRO A 54 -0.30 -2.14 -0.63
C PRO A 54 -1.70 -2.50 -1.10
N THR A 55 -2.72 -2.12 -0.34
CA THR A 55 -4.09 -2.15 -0.84
C THR A 55 -4.30 -0.96 -1.76
N ILE A 56 -4.64 -1.22 -3.03
CA ILE A 56 -4.87 -0.18 -4.04
C ILE A 56 -6.36 0.11 -4.10
N LEU A 57 -6.75 1.34 -3.76
CA LEU A 57 -8.12 1.82 -3.92
C LEU A 57 -8.21 2.68 -5.17
N LYS A 58 -9.12 2.30 -6.07
CA LYS A 58 -9.42 3.07 -7.29
C LYS A 58 -10.53 4.08 -6.99
N PHE A 59 -10.41 5.27 -7.55
CA PHE A 59 -11.53 6.20 -7.55
C PHE A 59 -12.50 5.81 -8.65
N GLU A 60 -13.68 5.36 -8.25
CA GLU A 60 -14.75 4.97 -9.16
C GLU A 60 -15.82 6.04 -9.18
N LYS A 61 -16.17 6.48 -10.39
CA LYS A 61 -17.35 7.29 -10.62
C LYS A 61 -18.58 6.39 -10.56
N VAL A 62 -19.63 6.89 -9.93
CA VAL A 62 -20.92 6.18 -9.81
C VAL A 62 -22.01 7.15 -10.24
N ASP A 63 -23.16 6.65 -10.69
CA ASP A 63 -24.33 7.51 -10.86
C ASP A 63 -25.10 7.60 -9.54
N TYR A 64 -25.40 8.82 -9.09
CA TYR A 64 -26.14 9.02 -7.86
C TYR A 64 -27.55 8.43 -7.92
N LYS A 65 -28.23 8.43 -9.07
CA LYS A 65 -29.57 7.85 -9.19
C LYS A 65 -29.52 6.34 -8.92
N ALA A 66 -28.52 5.67 -9.48
CA ALA A 66 -28.25 4.26 -9.21
C ALA A 66 -27.93 4.03 -7.72
N LEU A 67 -27.16 4.92 -7.07
CA LEU A 67 -26.84 4.81 -5.64
C LEU A 67 -28.09 4.97 -4.76
N LEU A 68 -28.95 5.93 -5.07
CA LEU A 68 -30.24 6.14 -4.38
C LEU A 68 -31.14 4.90 -4.51
N TYR A 69 -31.25 4.35 -5.73
CA TYR A 69 -32.00 3.11 -5.97
C TYR A 69 -31.41 1.94 -5.16
N TYR A 70 -30.09 1.77 -5.19
CA TYR A 70 -29.40 0.73 -4.44
C TYR A 70 -29.68 0.81 -2.94
N TYR A 71 -29.58 2.00 -2.33
CA TYR A 71 -29.86 2.14 -0.90
C TYR A 71 -31.31 1.86 -0.53
N LYS A 72 -32.25 2.24 -1.41
CA LYS A 72 -33.67 1.92 -1.24
C LYS A 72 -33.88 0.40 -1.30
N GLN A 73 -33.29 -0.30 -2.27
CA GLN A 73 -33.48 -1.75 -2.40
C GLN A 73 -32.77 -2.54 -1.30
N ARG A 74 -31.50 -2.21 -0.99
CA ARG A 74 -30.66 -3.03 -0.11
C ARG A 74 -30.91 -2.78 1.38
N TYR A 75 -31.27 -1.54 1.74
CA TYR A 75 -31.38 -1.09 3.13
C TYR A 75 -32.73 -0.42 3.46
N ASN A 76 -33.67 -0.37 2.51
CA ASN A 76 -34.94 0.35 2.64
C ASN A 76 -34.80 1.82 3.06
N LYS A 77 -33.66 2.45 2.71
CA LYS A 77 -33.33 3.82 3.11
C LYS A 77 -33.55 4.79 1.95
N THR A 78 -34.54 5.67 2.10
CA THR A 78 -34.78 6.75 1.13
C THR A 78 -34.01 8.00 1.54
N ILE A 79 -33.00 8.38 0.76
CA ILE A 79 -32.19 9.59 1.01
C ILE A 79 -32.91 10.80 0.39
N LYS A 80 -33.36 11.73 1.23
CA LYS A 80 -33.96 13.00 0.80
C LYS A 80 -32.88 14.07 0.57
N PRO A 81 -33.15 15.13 -0.21
CA PRO A 81 -32.30 16.32 -0.29
C PRO A 81 -31.94 16.91 1.08
N VAL A 82 -30.89 17.73 1.12
CA VAL A 82 -30.46 18.44 2.32
C VAL A 82 -31.45 19.56 2.62
N GLN A 83 -32.05 19.55 3.81
CA GLN A 83 -32.82 20.68 4.32
C GLN A 83 -31.87 21.71 4.92
N ARG A 84 -31.70 22.84 4.22
CA ARG A 84 -30.81 23.92 4.65
C ARG A 84 -31.55 24.85 5.63
N ARG A 85 -30.90 25.20 6.73
CA ARG A 85 -31.41 26.16 7.72
C ARG A 85 -30.90 27.57 7.40
N ASN A 86 -31.69 28.59 7.73
CA ASN A 86 -31.30 30.01 7.69
C ASN A 86 -30.92 30.58 6.31
N GLY A 87 -31.54 30.09 5.22
CA GLY A 87 -31.38 30.68 3.88
C GLY A 87 -30.01 30.47 3.22
N LYS A 88 -29.09 29.71 3.82
CA LYS A 88 -27.79 29.39 3.22
C LYS A 88 -28.00 28.55 1.96
N SER A 89 -27.58 29.07 0.82
CA SER A 89 -27.61 28.38 -0.47
C SER A 89 -26.20 27.99 -0.90
N ILE A 90 -26.09 26.83 -1.54
CA ILE A 90 -24.89 26.39 -2.25
C ILE A 90 -25.11 26.73 -3.72
N SER A 91 -24.05 27.06 -4.45
CA SER A 91 -24.16 27.31 -5.89
C SER A 91 -24.83 26.13 -6.61
N LYS A 92 -25.73 26.43 -7.54
CA LYS A 92 -26.39 25.40 -8.39
C LYS A 92 -25.38 24.64 -9.26
N SER A 93 -24.21 25.22 -9.51
CA SER A 93 -23.12 24.58 -10.25
C SER A 93 -22.33 23.54 -9.45
N THR A 94 -22.50 23.49 -8.12
CA THR A 94 -21.76 22.56 -7.27
C THR A 94 -22.29 21.13 -7.45
N ILE A 95 -21.41 20.24 -7.91
CA ILE A 95 -21.71 18.84 -8.20
C ILE A 95 -20.70 17.94 -7.49
N CYS A 96 -21.15 16.78 -6.98
CA CYS A 96 -20.25 15.82 -6.38
C CYS A 96 -19.31 15.18 -7.43
N PRO A 97 -17.99 15.24 -7.26
CA PRO A 97 -17.04 14.74 -8.27
C PRO A 97 -17.00 13.20 -8.37
N ARG A 98 -17.58 12.48 -7.40
CA ARG A 98 -17.70 11.01 -7.44
C ARG A 98 -19.00 10.53 -8.07
N CYS A 99 -20.12 11.03 -7.60
CA CYS A 99 -21.43 10.49 -7.97
C CYS A 99 -22.24 11.37 -8.93
N GLY A 100 -21.79 12.59 -9.22
CA GLY A 100 -22.55 13.54 -10.03
C GLY A 100 -23.77 14.12 -9.31
N ASP A 101 -23.89 13.95 -8.00
CA ASP A 101 -24.99 14.53 -7.21
C ASP A 101 -25.11 16.04 -7.41
N PRO A 102 -26.33 16.56 -7.62
CA PRO A 102 -26.55 18.00 -7.68
C PRO A 102 -26.42 18.65 -6.31
N HIS A 103 -26.30 19.98 -6.31
CA HIS A 103 -26.14 20.81 -5.11
C HIS A 103 -27.12 20.48 -3.97
N ASP A 104 -28.36 20.08 -4.29
CA ASP A 104 -29.42 19.73 -3.32
C ASP A 104 -29.06 18.59 -2.36
N TYR A 105 -28.13 17.71 -2.74
CA TYR A 105 -27.66 16.60 -1.91
C TYR A 105 -26.30 16.88 -1.24
N ILE A 106 -25.83 18.13 -1.30
CA ILE A 106 -24.51 18.51 -0.79
C ILE A 106 -24.67 19.33 0.49
N TYR A 107 -23.90 18.96 1.51
CA TYR A 107 -23.70 19.73 2.73
C TYR A 107 -22.52 20.70 2.56
N ASP A 108 -22.66 21.91 3.10
CA ASP A 108 -21.51 22.74 3.46
C ASP A 108 -20.97 22.22 4.80
N ASN A 109 -19.85 21.50 4.74
CA ASN A 109 -19.30 20.72 5.85
C ASN A 109 -18.48 21.58 6.82
N ASN A 110 -17.96 22.72 6.35
CA ASN A 110 -17.22 23.67 7.17
C ASN A 110 -17.69 25.06 6.79
N VAL A 111 -18.89 25.42 7.25
CA VAL A 111 -19.57 26.71 7.08
C VAL A 111 -18.66 27.81 6.51
N ASN A 112 -18.77 28.09 5.21
CA ASN A 112 -18.02 29.13 4.47
C ASN A 112 -16.49 28.99 4.37
N LYS A 113 -15.89 27.83 4.63
CA LYS A 113 -14.47 27.53 4.40
C LYS A 113 -14.22 26.67 3.16
N GLY A 114 -15.25 26.48 2.31
CA GLY A 114 -15.12 25.88 0.98
C GLY A 114 -14.99 24.34 0.97
N GLN A 115 -15.41 23.66 2.04
CA GLN A 115 -15.46 22.19 2.10
C GLN A 115 -16.89 21.69 2.08
N PHE A 116 -17.18 20.81 1.13
CA PHE A 116 -18.47 20.20 0.89
C PHE A 116 -18.47 18.71 1.24
N GLN A 117 -19.63 18.17 1.60
CA GLN A 117 -19.82 16.73 1.78
C GLN A 117 -21.07 16.25 1.06
N CYS A 118 -20.93 15.26 0.19
CA CYS A 118 -22.03 14.63 -0.51
C CYS A 118 -22.83 13.71 0.42
N LYS A 119 -24.14 13.91 0.53
CA LYS A 119 -25.05 13.11 1.36
C LYS A 119 -25.26 11.69 0.85
N VAL A 120 -25.21 11.47 -0.47
CA VAL A 120 -25.50 10.17 -1.09
C VAL A 120 -24.27 9.25 -1.04
N CYS A 121 -23.12 9.73 -1.52
CA CYS A 121 -21.90 8.91 -1.60
C CYS A 121 -20.90 9.14 -0.45
N GLY A 122 -21.13 10.14 0.42
CA GLY A 122 -20.29 10.44 1.58
C GLY A 122 -18.99 11.18 1.29
N LEU A 123 -18.67 11.46 0.02
CA LEU A 123 -17.41 12.09 -0.36
C LEU A 123 -17.34 13.54 0.15
N THR A 124 -16.23 13.87 0.81
CA THR A 124 -15.84 15.25 1.15
C THR A 124 -14.93 15.82 0.06
N PHE A 125 -15.21 17.04 -0.42
CA PHE A 125 -14.48 17.69 -1.50
C PHE A 125 -14.53 19.22 -1.38
N ASN A 126 -13.66 19.93 -2.12
CA ASN A 126 -13.63 21.39 -2.18
C ASN A 126 -13.71 21.84 -3.65
N GLU A 127 -14.33 22.98 -3.94
CA GLU A 127 -14.46 23.54 -5.31
C GLU A 127 -13.11 23.58 -6.06
N ASN A 128 -12.05 24.03 -5.40
CA ASN A 128 -10.74 24.23 -6.01
C ASN A 128 -9.84 22.98 -6.00
N ASN A 129 -10.20 21.93 -5.25
CA ASN A 129 -9.33 20.77 -5.07
C ASN A 129 -10.12 19.45 -5.09
N ASN A 130 -10.89 19.28 -6.16
CA ASN A 130 -11.57 18.03 -6.50
C ASN A 130 -10.56 16.95 -6.92
N THR A 131 -9.53 16.67 -6.11
CA THR A 131 -8.57 15.61 -6.42
C THR A 131 -9.23 14.25 -6.25
N THR A 132 -9.95 13.82 -7.29
CA THR A 132 -10.31 12.43 -7.50
C THR A 132 -9.04 11.71 -7.89
N LYS A 133 -8.10 11.55 -6.94
CA LYS A 133 -6.86 10.82 -7.17
C LYS A 133 -7.28 9.43 -7.69
N PRO A 134 -6.94 9.07 -8.94
CA PRO A 134 -7.47 7.87 -9.56
C PRO A 134 -7.06 6.61 -8.78
N LEU A 135 -5.94 6.70 -8.06
CA LEU A 135 -5.39 5.64 -7.24
C LEU A 135 -4.99 6.20 -5.88
N VAL A 136 -5.41 5.53 -4.82
CA VAL A 136 -5.02 5.77 -3.43
C VAL A 136 -4.39 4.50 -2.90
N PHE A 137 -3.12 4.58 -2.48
CA PHE A 137 -2.44 3.46 -1.83
C PHE A 137 -2.72 3.48 -0.33
N LYS A 138 -3.15 2.33 0.21
CA LYS A 138 -3.32 2.12 1.65
C LYS A 138 -2.27 1.17 2.19
N CYS A 139 -1.81 1.46 3.41
CA CYS A 139 -0.92 0.59 4.16
C CYS A 139 -1.58 -0.77 4.41
N PRO A 140 -0.96 -1.90 4.03
CA PRO A 140 -1.57 -3.22 4.19
C PRO A 140 -1.67 -3.67 5.66
N TYR A 141 -1.04 -2.93 6.58
CA TYR A 141 -0.99 -3.26 8.00
C TYR A 141 -1.99 -2.48 8.85
N CYS A 142 -2.42 -1.29 8.41
CA CYS A 142 -3.31 -0.44 9.21
C CYS A 142 -4.38 0.31 8.39
N GLY A 143 -4.45 0.13 7.07
CA GLY A 143 -5.42 0.80 6.19
C GLY A 143 -5.22 2.31 6.04
N HIS A 144 -4.20 2.89 6.68
CA HIS A 144 -3.89 4.31 6.57
C HIS A 144 -3.41 4.66 5.16
N THR A 145 -3.79 5.82 4.65
CA THR A 145 -3.36 6.29 3.32
C THR A 145 -1.86 6.53 3.32
N LEU A 146 -1.16 6.02 2.31
CA LEU A 146 0.27 6.30 2.13
C LEU A 146 0.44 7.71 1.57
N THR A 147 1.38 8.45 2.14
CA THR A 147 1.73 9.80 1.69
C THR A 147 2.98 9.75 0.84
N ILE A 148 3.02 10.55 -0.22
CA ILE A 148 4.21 10.70 -1.05
C ILE A 148 5.27 11.43 -0.22
N GLN A 149 6.44 10.81 -0.09
CA GLN A 149 7.59 11.33 0.62
C GLN A 149 8.65 11.89 -0.33
N LYS A 150 8.89 11.19 -1.44
CA LYS A 150 9.86 11.61 -2.46
C LYS A 150 9.32 11.30 -3.84
N GLU A 151 9.52 12.23 -4.77
CA GLU A 151 9.28 12.01 -6.19
C GLU A 151 10.61 12.01 -6.93
N ARG A 152 10.79 11.02 -7.81
CA ARG A 152 11.93 10.89 -8.72
C ARG A 152 11.39 10.70 -10.14
N LYS A 153 12.25 10.89 -11.14
CA LYS A 153 11.89 10.78 -12.56
C LYS A 153 11.13 9.48 -12.90
N HIS A 154 11.54 8.36 -12.32
CA HIS A 154 11.02 7.03 -12.69
C HIS A 154 10.15 6.39 -11.61
N PHE A 155 10.07 6.95 -10.40
CA PHE A 155 9.26 6.38 -9.33
C PHE A 155 8.94 7.39 -8.24
N ARG A 156 7.92 7.08 -7.44
CA ARG A 156 7.56 7.79 -6.21
C ARG A 156 7.71 6.87 -5.01
N ILE A 157 8.15 7.44 -3.90
CA ILE A 157 8.24 6.76 -2.62
C ILE A 157 7.05 7.21 -1.77
N HIS A 158 6.21 6.25 -1.38
CA HIS A 158 5.10 6.48 -0.45
C HIS A 158 5.42 5.86 0.91
N LYS A 159 5.03 6.51 2.01
CA LYS A 159 5.34 6.04 3.36
C LYS A 159 4.12 6.10 4.27
N CYS A 160 3.94 5.08 5.11
CA CYS A 160 2.93 5.07 6.16
C CYS A 160 3.43 5.82 7.40
N HIS A 161 2.78 6.94 7.76
CA HIS A 161 3.18 7.76 8.91
C HIS A 161 2.38 7.49 10.17
N ASN A 162 1.42 6.55 10.13
CA ASN A 162 0.60 6.22 11.29
C ASN A 162 1.46 5.62 12.44
N PRO A 163 1.57 6.30 13.59
CA PRO A 163 2.37 5.82 14.72
C PRO A 163 1.75 4.59 15.40
N LYS A 164 0.46 4.33 15.19
CA LYS A 164 -0.26 3.15 15.69
C LYS A 164 -0.22 1.97 14.70
N CYS A 165 0.52 2.09 13.60
CA CYS A 165 0.63 1.02 12.62
C CYS A 165 1.33 -0.21 13.24
N SER A 166 0.76 -1.41 13.05
CA SER A 166 1.33 -2.66 13.56
C SER A 166 2.73 -2.91 12.98
N TYR A 167 2.98 -2.60 11.71
CA TYR A 167 4.31 -2.69 11.10
C TYR A 167 5.35 -1.81 11.82
N TYR A 168 4.98 -0.56 12.10
CA TYR A 168 5.87 0.39 12.75
C TYR A 168 6.16 0.01 14.20
N THR A 169 5.10 -0.27 14.96
CA THR A 169 5.22 -0.67 16.38
C THR A 169 5.98 -1.97 16.54
N ASN A 170 5.78 -2.96 15.67
CA ASN A 170 6.54 -4.21 15.70
C ASN A 170 8.02 -4.01 15.37
N ASN A 171 8.36 -3.15 14.41
CA ASN A 171 9.77 -2.87 14.09
C ASN A 171 10.45 -2.03 15.16
N LEU A 172 9.73 -1.10 15.80
CA LEU A 172 10.24 -0.35 16.96
C LEU A 172 10.65 -1.29 18.11
N ARG A 173 9.85 -2.32 18.41
CA ARG A 173 10.14 -3.29 19.47
C ARG A 173 11.39 -4.13 19.20
N LYS A 174 11.82 -4.23 17.94
CA LYS A 174 13.03 -4.99 17.55
C LYS A 174 14.31 -4.17 17.70
N LEU A 175 14.21 -2.86 17.87
CA LEU A 175 15.40 -2.01 18.02
C LEU A 175 16.16 -2.33 19.31
N PRO A 176 17.50 -2.14 19.32
CA PRO A 176 18.27 -2.13 20.55
C PRO A 176 17.71 -1.08 21.53
N LYS A 177 17.66 -1.43 22.82
CA LYS A 177 17.09 -0.54 23.86
C LYS A 177 17.91 0.74 24.05
N ASP A 178 19.22 0.64 23.86
CA ASP A 178 20.18 1.74 24.07
C ASP A 178 20.48 2.54 22.79
N LEU A 179 19.65 2.37 21.76
CA LEU A 179 19.83 3.06 20.48
C LEU A 179 19.45 4.55 20.60
N ASP A 180 20.38 5.44 20.24
CA ASP A 180 20.09 6.87 20.15
C ASP A 180 19.01 7.17 19.08
N ASP A 181 18.13 8.12 19.37
CA ASP A 181 17.02 8.51 18.49
C ASP A 181 17.52 8.98 17.12
N LYS A 182 18.71 9.59 17.08
CA LYS A 182 19.34 10.03 15.83
C LYS A 182 19.78 8.87 14.96
N GLU A 183 19.91 7.65 15.47
CA GLU A 183 20.31 6.50 14.69
C GLU A 183 19.13 5.71 14.10
N LYS A 184 17.89 6.04 14.51
CA LYS A 184 16.68 5.37 14.03
C LYS A 184 16.49 5.42 12.51
N TYR A 185 17.07 6.40 11.82
CA TYR A 185 17.00 6.49 10.35
C TYR A 185 17.73 5.33 9.65
N LYS A 186 18.68 4.68 10.33
CA LYS A 186 19.42 3.51 9.82
C LYS A 186 18.49 2.29 9.65
N TYR A 187 17.36 2.28 10.36
CA TYR A 187 16.43 1.15 10.41
C TYR A 187 15.14 1.42 9.62
N LYS A 188 14.61 0.36 8.99
CA LYS A 188 13.34 0.41 8.25
C LYS A 188 12.15 0.30 9.20
N LEU A 189 11.78 1.42 9.82
CA LEU A 189 10.68 1.43 10.80
C LEU A 189 9.30 1.47 10.16
N HIS A 190 9.11 2.28 9.13
CA HIS A 190 7.81 2.46 8.51
C HIS A 190 7.66 1.64 7.24
N TYR A 191 6.42 1.29 6.90
CA TYR A 191 6.09 0.70 5.61
C TYR A 191 6.35 1.72 4.50
N ILE A 192 7.04 1.28 3.45
CA ILE A 192 7.43 2.10 2.30
C ILE A 192 7.04 1.39 1.00
N LEU A 193 6.41 2.12 0.08
CA LEU A 193 6.07 1.64 -1.25
C LEU A 193 6.83 2.43 -2.31
N PHE A 194 7.46 1.73 -3.24
CA PHE A 194 8.02 2.32 -4.46
C PHE A 194 7.04 2.09 -5.60
N SER A 195 6.42 3.15 -6.11
CA SER A 195 5.53 3.07 -7.28
C SER A 195 6.23 3.60 -8.51
N ALA A 196 6.31 2.81 -9.58
CA ALA A 196 6.86 3.28 -10.85
C ALA A 196 6.02 4.44 -11.43
N CYS A 197 6.70 5.48 -11.89
CA CYS A 197 6.09 6.52 -12.72
C CYS A 197 6.14 6.03 -14.16
N VAL A 198 5.04 5.45 -14.64
CA VAL A 198 4.89 5.23 -16.08
C VAL A 198 4.68 6.62 -16.69
N ALA A 199 5.65 7.10 -17.45
CA ALA A 199 5.45 8.28 -18.28
C ALA A 199 4.23 7.99 -19.17
N ARG A 200 3.15 8.75 -18.99
CA ARG A 200 2.03 8.68 -19.93
C ARG A 200 2.61 9.10 -21.27
N ARG A 201 2.91 8.14 -22.15
CA ARG A 201 2.92 8.43 -23.58
C ARG A 201 1.52 8.97 -23.86
N HIS A 202 1.44 10.20 -24.36
CA HIS A 202 0.21 10.76 -24.88
C HIS A 202 -0.30 9.80 -25.96
N ILE A 203 -1.22 8.91 -25.62
CA ILE A 203 -2.02 8.21 -26.61
C ILE A 203 -3.15 9.19 -26.91
N SER A 204 -2.90 10.06 -27.88
CA SER A 204 -3.94 10.83 -28.55
C SER A 204 -4.82 9.82 -29.27
N TYR A 205 -5.96 9.48 -28.67
CA TYR A 205 -7.04 8.85 -29.42
C TYR A 205 -7.58 9.91 -30.38
N ALA A 206 -7.22 9.78 -31.65
CA ALA A 206 -7.91 10.46 -32.73
C ALA A 206 -9.35 9.97 -32.72
N GLN A 207 -10.31 10.87 -32.50
CA GLN A 207 -11.72 10.61 -32.73
C GLN A 207 -11.93 10.52 -34.24
N ILE A 208 -12.44 9.38 -34.70
CA ILE A 208 -13.13 9.22 -35.99
C ILE A 208 -14.60 9.54 -35.73
#